data_AF-A0A6I2GN07-F1
#
_entry.id   AF-A0A6I2GN07-F1
#
_cell.length_a   1.000
_cell.length_b   1.000
_cell.length_c   1.000
_cell.angle_alpha   90.00
_cell.angle_beta   90.00
_cell.angle_gamma   90.00
#
_symmetry.space_group_name_H-M   'P 1'
#
loop_
_entity.id
_entity.type
_entity.pdbx_description
1 polymer ?
#
loop_
_entity_poly.entity_id
_entity_poly.type
_entity_poly.pdbx_seq_one_letter_code
_entity_poly.pdbx_strand_id
1 'polypeptide(L)' 'MRPAKNDGFPADSDVHLRIWLGGIAFDYRATVNAAYQLICDWQQRRWCAIEFVEHATEEGLPETRLPNERLFLGP' A
#
# COMPACT_ATOMS: atom_id res chain seq x y z
N MET A 1 24.32 16.70 -11.09
CA MET A 1 22.95 16.30 -10.73
C MET A 1 23.03 15.70 -9.33
N ARG A 2 22.57 16.42 -8.29
CA ARG A 2 22.59 15.89 -6.91
C ARG A 2 21.45 14.90 -6.78
N PRO A 3 21.63 13.72 -6.16
CA PRO A 3 20.51 12.86 -5.84
C PRO A 3 19.60 13.62 -4.87
N ALA A 4 18.31 13.69 -5.21
CA ALA A 4 17.30 14.17 -4.28
C ALA A 4 17.40 13.32 -3.01
N LYS A 5 17.47 13.99 -1.87
CA LYS A 5 17.46 13.41 -0.54
C LYS A 5 16.28 12.44 -0.50
N ASN A 6 16.55 11.15 -0.24
CA ASN A 6 15.52 10.22 0.21
C ASN A 6 14.97 10.81 1.52
N ASP A 7 13.95 11.64 1.42
CA ASP A 7 13.05 11.88 2.55
C ASP A 7 12.42 10.52 2.79
N GLY A 8 13.03 9.79 3.72
CA GLY A 8 12.52 8.52 4.16
C GLY A 8 11.08 8.74 4.55
N PHE A 9 10.15 8.21 3.76
CA PHE A 9 8.82 7.95 4.27
C PHE A 9 9.05 7.25 5.61
N PRO A 10 8.53 7.79 6.73
CA PRO A 10 8.55 7.06 7.98
C PRO A 10 8.13 5.63 7.66
N ALA A 11 8.81 4.63 8.21
CA ALA A 11 8.34 3.25 8.06
C ALA A 11 6.89 3.08 8.57
N ASP A 12 6.42 4.06 9.37
CA ASP A 12 5.06 4.28 9.86
C ASP A 12 4.11 5.06 8.94
N SER A 13 4.55 5.53 7.78
CA SER A 13 3.65 6.18 6.82
C SER A 13 2.78 5.15 6.14
N ASP A 14 1.50 5.50 6.01
CA ASP A 14 0.54 4.73 5.27
C ASP A 14 0.53 5.09 3.79
N VAL A 15 0.29 4.07 2.98
CA VAL A 15 0.03 4.17 1.56
C VAL A 15 -1.34 3.57 1.24
N HIS A 16 -1.95 4.11 0.19
CA HIS A 16 -3.18 3.57 -0.38
C HIS A 16 -2.82 2.61 -1.51
N LEU A 17 -3.18 1.34 -1.32
CA LEU A 17 -3.03 0.27 -2.29
C LEU A 17 -4.37 -0.07 -2.92
N ARG A 18 -4.38 -0.20 -4.24
CA ARG A 18 -5.50 -0.79 -4.99
C ARG A 18 -5.07 -2.11 -5.60
N ILE A 19 -5.81 -3.17 -5.28
CA ILE A 19 -5.56 -4.53 -5.78
C ILE A 19 -6.71 -4.92 -6.70
N TRP A 20 -6.39 -5.33 -7.92
CA TRP A 20 -7.35 -5.84 -8.89
C TRP A 20 -7.33 -7.36 -8.91
N LEU A 21 -8.46 -7.98 -8.53
CA LEU A 21 -8.64 -9.43 -8.55
C LEU A 21 -9.93 -9.80 -9.26
N GLY A 22 -9.83 -10.57 -10.35
CA GLY A 22 -11.01 -10.99 -11.12
C GLY A 22 -11.84 -9.84 -11.69
N GLY A 23 -11.22 -8.70 -11.98
CA GLY A 23 -11.90 -7.48 -12.46
C GLY A 23 -12.50 -6.59 -11.36
N ILE A 24 -12.35 -6.96 -10.08
CA ILE A 24 -12.83 -6.19 -8.93
C ILE A 24 -11.66 -5.45 -8.31
N ALA A 25 -11.84 -4.15 -8.02
CA ALA A 25 -10.86 -3.33 -7.31
C ALA A 25 -11.12 -3.37 -5.80
N PHE A 26 -10.04 -3.52 -5.03
CA PHE A 26 -10.05 -3.47 -3.58
C PHE A 26 -9.06 -2.41 -3.10
N ASP A 27 -9.55 -1.44 -2.34
CA ASP A 27 -8.77 -0.35 -1.78
C ASP A 27 -8.38 -0.64 -0.32
N TYR A 28 -7.10 -0.50 -0.01
CA TYR A 28 -6.52 -0.80 1.30
C TYR A 28 -5.57 0.29 1.76
N ARG A 29 -5.55 0.51 3.08
CA ARG A 29 -4.47 1.21 3.77
C ARG A 29 -3.41 0.23 4.23
N ALA A 30 -2.16 0.45 3.86
CA ALA A 30 -1.04 -0.37 4.30
C ALA A 30 0.13 0.49 4.74
N THR A 31 0.91 0.03 5.72
CA THR A 31 2.23 0.62 5.97
C THR A 31 3.10 0.48 4.72
N VAL A 32 4.05 1.41 4.50
CA VAL A 32 5.05 1.30 3.43
C VAL A 32 5.75 -0.07 3.43
N ASN A 33 6.09 -0.61 4.61
CA ASN A 33 6.75 -1.91 4.71
C ASN A 33 5.84 -3.06 4.24
N ALA A 34 4.59 -3.11 4.68
CA ALA A 34 3.63 -4.12 4.22
C ALA A 34 3.37 -4.05 2.71
N ALA A 35 3.26 -2.83 2.16
CA ALA A 35 3.14 -2.61 0.73
C ALA A 35 4.35 -3.12 -0.04
N TYR A 36 5.57 -2.85 0.46
CA TYR A 36 6.80 -3.33 -0.14
C TYR A 36 6.88 -4.86 -0.17
N GLN A 37 6.58 -5.53 0.95
CA GLN A 37 6.57 -7.00 1.02
C GLN A 37 5.57 -7.60 0.03
N LEU A 38 4.36 -7.03 -0.07
CA LEU A 38 3.35 -7.47 -1.02
C LEU A 38 3.84 -7.39 -2.48
N ILE A 39 4.54 -6.32 -2.86
CA ILE A 39 5.10 -6.16 -4.21
C ILE A 39 6.20 -7.18 -4.47
N CYS A 40 7.09 -7.40 -3.50
CA CYS A 40 8.15 -8.40 -3.63
C CYS A 40 7.56 -9.80 -3.86
N ASP A 41 6.51 -10.17 -3.12
CA ASP A 41 5.81 -11.44 -3.30
C ASP A 41 5.09 -11.52 -4.65
N TRP A 42 4.47 -10.41 -5.08
CA TRP A 42 3.82 -10.30 -6.38
C TRP A 42 4.81 -10.40 -7.56
N GLN A 43 6.02 -9.84 -7.43
CA GLN A 43 7.04 -9.94 -8.47
C GLN A 43 7.50 -11.38 -8.66
N GLN A 44 7.50 -12.19 -7.60
CA GLN A 44 7.84 -13.61 -7.68
C GLN A 44 6.70 -14.44 -8.29
N ARG A 45 5.44 -14.04 -8.10
CA ARG A 45 4.25 -14.71 -8.65
C ARG A 45 3.21 -13.68 -9.04
N ARG A 46 2.96 -13.48 -10.34
CA ARG A 46 2.00 -12.48 -10.83
C ARG A 46 0.56 -13.01 -10.81
N TRP A 47 -0.11 -12.94 -9.66
CA TRP A 47 -1.49 -13.42 -9.47
C TRP A 47 -2.58 -12.34 -9.59
N CYS A 48 -2.21 -11.06 -9.58
CA CYS A 48 -3.13 -9.91 -9.64
C CYS A 48 -2.46 -8.69 -10.32
N ALA A 49 -3.16 -7.56 -10.40
CA ALA A 49 -2.54 -6.25 -10.68
C ALA A 49 -2.61 -5.37 -9.42
N ILE A 50 -1.54 -4.61 -9.16
CA ILE A 50 -1.41 -3.75 -7.98
C ILE A 50 -1.13 -2.32 -8.46
N GLU A 51 -1.89 -1.37 -7.93
CA GLU A 51 -1.75 0.07 -8.20
C GLU A 51 -1.52 0.83 -6.89
N PHE A 52 -0.64 1.84 -6.96
CA PHE A 52 -0.47 2.82 -5.90
C PHE A 52 -1.32 4.05 -6.18
N VAL A 53 -2.12 4.45 -5.19
CA VAL A 53 -3.00 5.61 -5.31
C VAL A 53 -2.35 6.77 -4.56
N GLU A 54 -1.66 7.66 -5.28
CA GLU A 54 -0.95 8.82 -4.70
C GLU A 54 -1.92 9.89 -4.17
N HIS A 55 -3.13 9.97 -4.73
CA HIS A 55 -4.19 10.86 -4.30
C HIS A 55 -5.43 10.02 -4.05
N ALA A 56 -5.60 9.56 -2.80
CA ALA A 56 -6.87 9.01 -2.38
C ALA A 56 -7.94 10.06 -2.70
N THR A 57 -8.83 9.73 -3.64
CA THR A 57 -9.98 10.54 -4.04
C THR A 57 -10.71 11.07 -2.80
N GLU A 58 -11.32 12.26 -2.92
CA GLU A 58 -11.87 13.14 -1.86
C GLU A 58 -12.74 12.48 -0.77
N GLU A 59 -13.08 11.20 -0.89
CA GLU A 59 -13.78 10.39 0.11
C GLU A 59 -12.86 9.73 1.15
N GLY A 60 -11.54 9.64 0.91
CA GLY A 60 -10.56 9.10 1.84
C GLY A 60 -10.74 7.62 2.21
N LEU A 61 -9.68 6.95 2.63
CA LEU A 61 -9.83 5.65 3.30
C LEU A 61 -10.49 5.88 4.68
N PRO A 62 -11.27 4.92 5.20
CA PRO A 62 -11.89 5.04 6.51
C PRO A 62 -10.87 5.42 7.59
N GLU A 63 -11.25 6.31 8.52
CA GLU A 63 -10.35 6.75 9.61
C GLU A 63 -9.80 5.56 10.40
N THR A 64 -10.65 4.55 10.65
CA THR A 64 -10.27 3.31 11.32
C THR A 64 -9.83 2.27 10.31
N ARG A 65 -8.68 1.65 10.57
CA ARG A 65 -8.18 0.54 9.75
C ARG A 65 -9.09 -0.67 9.81
N LEU A 66 -9.24 -1.35 8.68
CA LEU A 66 -9.84 -2.67 8.62
C LEU A 66 -8.98 -3.70 9.38
N PRO A 67 -9.55 -4.82 9.86
CA PRO A 67 -8.79 -5.83 10.60
C PRO A 67 -7.57 -6.38 9.85
N ASN A 68 -7.68 -6.60 8.55
CA ASN A 68 -6.59 -7.07 7.69
C ASN A 68 -5.48 -6.03 7.48
N GLU A 69 -5.81 -4.74 7.49
CA GLU A 69 -4.84 -3.63 7.38
C GLU A 69 -3.95 -3.49 8.63
N ARG A 70 -4.32 -4.15 9.72
CA ARG A 70 -3.59 -4.11 10.99
C ARG A 70 -2.63 -5.28 11.19
N LEU A 71 -2.68 -6.30 10.33
CA LEU A 71 -1.92 -7.55 10.48
C LEU A 71 -0.40 -7.33 10.52
N PHE A 72 0.09 -6.24 9.92
CA PHE A 72 1.51 -5.95 9.75
C PHE A 72 1.97 -4.68 10.48
N LEU A 73 1.17 -4.14 11.40
CA LEU A 73 1.49 -2.91 12.14
C LEU A 73 2.61 -3.06 13.18
N GLY A 74 3.15 -4.26 13.37
CA GLY A 74 4.03 -4.55 14.49
C GLY A 74 3.25 -4.59 15.82
N PRO A 75 3.93 -4.92 16.94
CA PRO A 75 3.37 -4.83 18.28
C PRO A 75 3.10 -3.38 18.73
#